data_AF-A0A519VAB7-F1
#
_entry.id   AF-A0A519VAB7-F1
#
_cell.length_a   1.000
_cell.length_b   1.000
_cell.length_c   1.000
_cell.angle_alpha   90.00
_cell.angle_beta   90.00
_cell.angle_gamma   90.00
#
_symmetry.space_group_name_H-M   'P 1'
#
loop_
_entity.id
_entity.type
_entity.pdbx_description
1 polymer ?
#
loop_
_entity_poly.entity_id
_entity_poly.type
_entity_poly.pdbx_seq_one_letter_code
_entity_poly.pdbx_strand_id
1 'polypeptide(L)'
;KLSDSIKRELDVQNAVTEKWELNPEIIWASNPEFNYQGHSTPRLTAKSAVNAFSNPSTFSAPISTQELFYTVNGVPITEDKTWDYAGRNTIKTGDNASRYYIQQGYETIKGHFARETRFYADMAFDGGVWFGNGRNNQDDPNNPLYFVSARGSGFAAPSDNIRLNITGYWPKKLVSYASVYDDGFQPSPFRLPLIRLAGLYLLYAEALNEVNGPTAEVFSYVDKVRQRAGLQGVQASWTNYSKSPNKFSTKDGLRQIIHQERRIELCFEGQSGWDLRRWKELQAVLSSPIQGWSLNNADAINYYRPTTQFIPVFGLKDYLWPIKSYDLVVNPNLVQNPYW
;
A
#
# COMPACT_ATOMS: atom_id res chain seq x y z
N LYS A 1 -19.06 3.05 19.50
CA LYS A 1 -17.84 3.86 19.77
C LYS A 1 -16.70 3.18 19.04
N LEU A 2 -15.94 3.87 18.18
CA LEU A 2 -14.86 3.21 17.42
C LEU A 2 -13.68 2.85 18.35
N SER A 3 -13.05 1.70 18.09
CA SER A 3 -11.81 1.28 18.73
C SER A 3 -10.64 2.15 18.27
N ASP A 4 -9.59 2.24 19.08
CA ASP A 4 -8.42 3.05 18.73
C ASP A 4 -7.66 2.50 17.52
N SER A 5 -7.73 1.17 17.31
CA SER A 5 -7.24 0.50 16.09
C SER A 5 -7.91 1.02 14.82
N ILE A 6 -9.26 1.07 14.80
CA ILE A 6 -10.01 1.54 13.64
C ILE A 6 -9.87 3.04 13.46
N LYS A 7 -9.87 3.83 14.54
CA LYS A 7 -9.62 5.28 14.44
C LYS A 7 -8.29 5.57 13.76
N ARG A 8 -7.22 4.86 14.13
CA ARG A 8 -5.89 5.06 13.53
C ARG A 8 -5.85 4.62 12.07
N GLU A 9 -6.53 3.53 11.73
CA GLU A 9 -6.66 3.09 10.34
C GLU A 9 -7.38 4.15 9.48
N LEU A 10 -8.49 4.69 9.98
CA LEU A 10 -9.24 5.75 9.31
C LEU A 10 -8.44 7.05 9.22
N ASP A 11 -7.67 7.41 10.25
CA ASP A 11 -6.78 8.58 10.22
C ASP A 11 -5.71 8.46 9.12
N VAL A 12 -5.21 7.25 8.86
CA VAL A 12 -4.31 6.97 7.74
C VAL A 12 -5.03 7.07 6.39
N GLN A 13 -6.20 6.44 6.24
CA GLN A 13 -6.96 6.45 4.99
C GLN A 13 -7.43 7.86 4.61
N ASN A 14 -7.99 8.59 5.57
CA ASN A 14 -8.54 9.92 5.37
C ASN A 14 -7.47 10.97 5.06
N ALA A 15 -6.19 10.71 5.35
CA ALA A 15 -5.11 11.56 4.84
C ALA A 15 -5.09 11.67 3.31
N VAL A 16 -5.69 10.69 2.60
CA VAL A 16 -5.89 10.70 1.14
C VAL A 16 -7.35 10.92 0.76
N THR A 17 -8.30 10.28 1.47
CA THR A 17 -9.70 10.18 1.02
C THR A 17 -10.66 11.20 1.64
N GLU A 18 -10.20 11.99 2.62
CA GLU A 18 -10.98 13.10 3.16
C GLU A 18 -11.14 14.19 2.10
N LYS A 19 -12.26 14.92 2.15
CA LYS A 19 -12.47 16.06 1.26
C LYS A 19 -11.36 17.08 1.47
N TRP A 20 -10.85 17.61 0.36
CA TRP A 20 -9.75 18.57 0.35
C TRP A 20 -10.01 19.76 1.29
N GLU A 21 -11.24 20.28 1.31
CA GLU A 21 -11.64 21.43 2.11
C GLU A 21 -11.62 21.16 3.62
N LEU A 22 -11.61 19.88 4.02
CA LEU A 22 -11.63 19.43 5.41
C LEU A 22 -10.28 18.86 5.85
N ASN A 23 -9.36 18.61 4.92
CA ASN A 23 -8.08 18.00 5.21
C ASN A 23 -6.94 19.03 5.18
N PRO A 24 -6.50 19.54 6.34
CA PRO A 24 -5.43 20.54 6.41
C PRO A 24 -4.05 19.98 6.06
N GLU A 25 -3.90 18.66 5.91
CA GLU A 25 -2.64 18.04 5.51
C GLU A 25 -2.36 18.24 4.02
N ILE A 26 -3.40 18.41 3.20
CA ILE A 26 -3.22 18.49 1.75
C ILE A 26 -2.89 19.93 1.35
N ILE A 27 -1.76 20.10 0.67
CA ILE A 27 -1.20 21.39 0.24
C ILE A 27 -1.49 21.66 -1.24
N TRP A 28 -1.60 20.59 -2.03
CA TRP A 28 -2.12 20.65 -3.39
C TRP A 28 -2.76 19.31 -3.78
N ALA A 29 -4.00 19.32 -4.28
CA ALA A 29 -4.69 18.15 -4.83
C ALA A 29 -4.93 18.23 -6.34
N SER A 30 -5.29 17.08 -6.92
CA SER A 30 -5.71 16.97 -8.31
C SER A 30 -6.92 17.86 -8.62
N ASN A 31 -6.97 18.39 -9.85
CA ASN A 31 -8.16 19.12 -10.29
C ASN A 31 -9.39 18.20 -10.45
N PRO A 32 -9.31 17.05 -11.15
CA PRO A 32 -10.44 16.12 -11.17
C PRO A 32 -10.53 15.33 -9.87
N GLU A 33 -11.76 14.89 -9.55
CA GLU A 33 -12.02 13.89 -8.51
C GLU A 33 -11.46 12.52 -8.92
N PHE A 34 -11.14 11.69 -7.93
CA PHE A 34 -10.63 10.34 -8.17
C PHE A 34 -11.75 9.36 -8.49
N ASN A 35 -11.93 9.07 -9.78
CA ASN A 35 -13.00 8.23 -10.30
C ASN A 35 -12.69 6.71 -10.32
N TYR A 36 -11.51 6.28 -9.85
CA TYR A 36 -11.08 4.88 -9.94
C TYR A 36 -11.19 4.11 -8.61
N GLN A 37 -11.93 4.64 -7.63
CA GLN A 37 -12.15 3.96 -6.34
C GLN A 37 -12.72 2.55 -6.57
N GLY A 38 -13.68 2.43 -7.48
CA GLY A 38 -14.28 1.13 -7.78
C GLY A 38 -13.26 0.08 -8.23
N HIS A 39 -12.27 0.45 -9.05
CA HIS A 39 -11.22 -0.49 -9.47
C HIS A 39 -10.37 -0.99 -8.29
N SER A 40 -10.33 -0.21 -7.21
CA SER A 40 -9.57 -0.48 -5.99
C SER A 40 -10.41 -1.17 -4.91
N THR A 41 -11.73 -1.21 -5.06
CA THR A 41 -12.64 -1.80 -4.06
C THR A 41 -12.87 -3.28 -4.37
N PRO A 42 -12.56 -4.22 -3.46
CA PRO A 42 -12.94 -5.62 -3.60
C PRO A 42 -14.47 -5.76 -3.58
N ARG A 43 -14.98 -6.84 -4.17
CA ARG A 43 -16.41 -7.18 -4.09
C ARG A 43 -16.68 -7.82 -2.72
N LEU A 44 -17.59 -7.22 -1.94
CA LEU A 44 -17.83 -7.56 -0.53
C LEU A 44 -19.23 -8.11 -0.27
N THR A 45 -20.14 -7.95 -1.22
CA THR A 45 -21.54 -8.41 -1.13
C THR A 45 -21.92 -9.27 -2.33
N ALA A 46 -22.97 -10.09 -2.19
CA ALA A 46 -23.50 -10.89 -3.29
C ALA A 46 -23.92 -10.02 -4.50
N LYS A 47 -24.51 -8.83 -4.26
CA LYS A 47 -24.89 -7.91 -5.34
C LYS A 47 -23.68 -7.31 -6.02
N SER A 48 -22.65 -6.90 -5.27
CA SER A 48 -21.40 -6.40 -5.84
C SER A 48 -20.69 -7.48 -6.67
N ALA A 49 -20.80 -8.76 -6.27
CA ALA A 49 -20.24 -9.89 -7.00
C ALA A 49 -20.86 -10.06 -8.39
N VAL A 50 -22.18 -9.90 -8.50
CA VAL A 50 -22.95 -9.99 -9.76
C VAL A 50 -22.73 -8.76 -10.65
N ASN A 51 -22.65 -7.57 -10.05
CA ASN A 51 -22.49 -6.29 -10.76
C ASN A 51 -21.02 -5.97 -11.12
N ALA A 52 -20.24 -6.97 -11.51
CA ALA A 52 -18.83 -6.79 -11.90
C ALA A 52 -18.65 -5.94 -13.18
N PHE A 53 -19.72 -5.74 -13.97
CA PHE A 53 -19.71 -4.84 -15.14
C PHE A 53 -19.71 -3.37 -14.74
N SER A 54 -20.44 -3.02 -13.69
CA SER A 54 -20.51 -1.65 -13.18
C SER A 54 -19.20 -1.21 -12.54
N ASN A 55 -18.45 -2.18 -12.00
CA ASN A 55 -17.16 -1.91 -11.39
C ASN A 55 -16.25 -3.17 -11.36
N PRO A 56 -15.08 -3.16 -12.04
CA PRO A 56 -14.34 -4.39 -12.31
C PRO A 56 -13.39 -4.84 -11.19
N SER A 57 -13.09 -4.01 -10.19
CA SER A 57 -12.21 -4.40 -9.06
C SER A 57 -10.80 -4.89 -9.48
N THR A 58 -10.22 -4.30 -10.53
CA THR A 58 -9.03 -4.83 -11.22
C THR A 58 -7.68 -4.31 -10.73
N PHE A 59 -7.63 -3.23 -9.95
CA PHE A 59 -6.34 -2.68 -9.50
C PHE A 59 -5.65 -3.66 -8.55
N SER A 60 -4.43 -4.05 -8.93
CA SER A 60 -3.69 -5.16 -8.34
C SER A 60 -2.35 -4.68 -7.79
N ALA A 61 -2.17 -4.74 -6.48
CA ALA A 61 -0.89 -4.44 -5.85
C ALA A 61 -0.06 -5.74 -5.74
N PRO A 62 1.22 -5.76 -6.14
CA PRO A 62 2.02 -6.98 -6.08
C PRO A 62 2.35 -7.39 -4.64
N ILE A 63 2.73 -8.67 -4.45
CA ILE A 63 3.22 -9.17 -3.16
C ILE A 63 4.39 -8.30 -2.65
N SER A 64 5.25 -7.83 -3.54
CA SER A 64 6.36 -6.96 -3.15
C SER A 64 5.91 -5.66 -2.49
N THR A 65 4.73 -5.12 -2.84
CA THR A 65 4.17 -3.93 -2.18
C THR A 65 3.77 -4.21 -0.74
N GLN A 66 3.12 -5.35 -0.43
CA GLN A 66 2.80 -5.66 0.96
C GLN A 66 4.05 -5.91 1.80
N GLU A 67 5.11 -6.48 1.19
CA GLU A 67 6.39 -6.73 1.88
C GLU A 67 7.16 -5.44 2.22
N LEU A 68 6.81 -4.29 1.63
CA LEU A 68 7.40 -2.99 1.98
C LEU A 68 7.00 -2.53 3.38
N PHE A 69 5.75 -2.76 3.77
CA PHE A 69 5.23 -2.29 5.06
C PHE A 69 5.98 -2.94 6.22
N TYR A 70 6.16 -2.20 7.30
CA TYR A 70 6.82 -2.67 8.51
C TYR A 70 6.01 -3.72 9.26
N THR A 71 6.67 -4.37 10.21
CA THR A 71 5.98 -5.04 11.32
C THR A 71 5.34 -3.99 12.25
N VAL A 72 4.55 -4.43 13.23
CA VAL A 72 3.99 -3.58 14.28
C VAL A 72 5.07 -2.83 15.08
N ASN A 73 6.30 -3.34 15.09
CA ASN A 73 7.45 -2.73 15.75
C ASN A 73 8.10 -1.60 14.93
N GLY A 74 7.61 -1.33 13.72
CA GLY A 74 8.06 -0.22 12.89
C GLY A 74 9.42 -0.45 12.23
N VAL A 75 9.84 -1.70 12.05
CA VAL A 75 11.04 -2.09 11.29
C VAL A 75 10.66 -3.01 10.12
N PRO A 76 11.48 -3.10 9.05
CA PRO A 76 11.18 -3.98 7.90
C PRO A 76 10.94 -5.42 8.32
N ILE A 77 10.03 -6.13 7.65
CA ILE A 77 9.75 -7.55 7.94
C ILE A 77 10.99 -8.46 7.79
N THR A 78 11.95 -8.05 6.96
CA THR A 78 13.24 -8.72 6.77
C THR A 78 14.23 -8.44 7.90
N GLU A 79 14.08 -7.31 8.58
CA GLU A 79 14.97 -6.82 9.63
C GLU A 79 14.45 -7.10 11.04
N ASP A 80 13.15 -7.28 11.24
CA ASP A 80 12.60 -7.57 12.57
C ASP A 80 13.09 -8.93 13.08
N LYS A 81 13.77 -8.95 14.22
CA LYS A 81 14.26 -10.18 14.86
C LYS A 81 13.16 -10.92 15.64
N THR A 82 12.03 -10.28 15.89
CA THR A 82 10.88 -10.83 16.64
C THR A 82 9.77 -11.34 15.74
N TRP A 83 9.91 -11.19 14.41
CA TRP A 83 8.90 -11.55 13.42
C TRP A 83 9.40 -12.67 12.49
N ASP A 84 8.59 -13.71 12.29
CA ASP A 84 8.95 -14.91 11.54
C ASP A 84 8.89 -14.69 10.02
N TYR A 85 9.97 -14.14 9.45
CA TYR A 85 10.06 -13.89 8.01
C TYR A 85 10.05 -15.18 7.16
N ALA A 86 10.66 -16.25 7.66
CA ALA A 86 10.76 -17.52 6.95
C ALA A 86 9.40 -18.20 6.82
N GLY A 87 8.62 -18.21 7.90
CA GLY A 87 7.27 -18.78 7.96
C GLY A 87 6.15 -17.84 7.51
N ARG A 88 6.45 -16.64 6.97
CA ARG A 88 5.43 -15.61 6.70
C ARG A 88 4.30 -16.06 5.78
N ASN A 89 4.55 -16.96 4.83
CA ASN A 89 3.53 -17.48 3.91
C ASN A 89 2.82 -18.74 4.43
N THR A 90 3.11 -19.18 5.66
CA THR A 90 2.38 -20.28 6.29
C THR A 90 1.03 -19.82 6.81
N ILE A 91 0.07 -20.73 6.84
CA ILE A 91 -1.32 -20.43 7.22
C ILE A 91 -1.42 -20.11 8.71
N LYS A 92 -2.24 -19.11 9.02
CA LYS A 92 -2.69 -18.75 10.36
C LYS A 92 -4.15 -18.30 10.30
N THR A 93 -4.95 -18.81 11.23
CA THR A 93 -6.36 -18.42 11.39
C THR A 93 -6.48 -17.10 12.14
N GLY A 94 -7.40 -16.24 11.70
CA GLY A 94 -7.74 -14.98 12.37
C GLY A 94 -8.21 -15.22 13.80
N ASP A 95 -7.55 -14.54 14.75
CA ASP A 95 -7.80 -14.63 16.18
C ASP A 95 -8.55 -13.39 16.70
N ASN A 96 -9.09 -13.48 17.92
CA ASN A 96 -9.82 -12.37 18.53
C ASN A 96 -8.94 -11.11 18.75
N ALA A 97 -7.62 -11.24 18.88
CA ALA A 97 -6.72 -10.10 19.05
C ALA A 97 -6.59 -9.30 17.74
N SER A 98 -6.62 -9.98 16.60
CA SER A 98 -6.55 -9.41 15.25
C SER A 98 -7.91 -9.01 14.64
N ARG A 99 -9.02 -9.18 15.37
CA ARG A 99 -10.41 -9.11 14.85
C ARG A 99 -10.79 -7.83 14.09
N TYR A 100 -10.10 -6.72 14.31
CA TYR A 100 -10.36 -5.46 13.60
C TYR A 100 -9.64 -5.36 12.26
N TYR A 101 -8.66 -6.23 12.02
CA TYR A 101 -7.82 -6.25 10.83
C TYR A 101 -8.00 -7.53 10.01
N ILE A 102 -8.27 -8.65 10.68
CA ILE A 102 -8.38 -9.98 10.08
C ILE A 102 -9.66 -10.65 10.61
N GLN A 103 -10.43 -11.23 9.70
CA GLN A 103 -11.68 -11.90 10.01
C GLN A 103 -11.44 -13.09 10.95
N GLN A 104 -12.13 -13.09 12.10
CA GLN A 104 -12.02 -14.17 13.06
C GLN A 104 -12.47 -15.51 12.46
N GLY A 105 -11.69 -16.57 12.69
CA GLY A 105 -11.97 -17.91 12.16
C GLY A 105 -11.61 -18.08 10.68
N TYR A 106 -11.17 -17.03 9.99
CA TYR A 106 -10.77 -17.11 8.59
C TYR A 106 -9.27 -17.40 8.45
N GLU A 107 -8.90 -18.29 7.55
CA GLU A 107 -7.50 -18.63 7.29
C GLU A 107 -6.84 -17.61 6.36
N THR A 108 -5.69 -17.08 6.77
CA THR A 108 -4.83 -16.25 5.92
C THR A 108 -3.36 -16.60 6.19
N ILE A 109 -2.39 -15.81 5.74
CA ILE A 109 -0.97 -16.05 6.02
C ILE A 109 -0.50 -15.32 7.28
N LYS A 110 0.49 -15.89 7.97
CA LYS A 110 1.19 -15.23 9.10
C LYS A 110 1.69 -13.83 8.74
N GLY A 111 2.05 -13.62 7.47
CA GLY A 111 2.51 -12.37 6.89
C GLY A 111 1.56 -11.18 7.05
N HIS A 112 0.26 -11.45 7.23
CA HIS A 112 -0.75 -10.41 7.44
C HIS A 112 -0.91 -10.01 8.90
N PHE A 113 -0.33 -10.74 9.85
CA PHE A 113 -0.46 -10.46 11.27
C PHE A 113 0.68 -9.58 11.79
N ALA A 114 0.39 -8.83 12.86
CA ALA A 114 1.36 -7.99 13.57
C ALA A 114 2.12 -7.05 12.62
N ARG A 115 1.39 -6.41 11.71
CA ARG A 115 1.91 -5.38 10.79
C ARG A 115 1.58 -3.99 11.33
N GLU A 116 2.24 -2.98 10.78
CA GLU A 116 1.92 -1.59 11.10
C GLU A 116 0.50 -1.20 10.64
N THR A 117 -0.08 -0.15 11.22
CA THR A 117 -1.46 0.27 10.88
C THR A 117 -1.61 0.64 9.41
N ARG A 118 -0.59 1.24 8.78
CA ARG A 118 -0.62 1.60 7.35
C ARG A 118 -0.81 0.38 6.43
N PHE A 119 -0.33 -0.81 6.82
CA PHE A 119 -0.58 -2.02 6.04
C PHE A 119 -2.09 -2.32 5.93
N TYR A 120 -2.81 -2.30 7.06
CA TYR A 120 -4.25 -2.57 7.09
C TYR A 120 -5.10 -1.44 6.51
N ALA A 121 -4.58 -0.22 6.57
CA ALA A 121 -5.20 0.96 6.00
C ALA A 121 -5.08 0.99 4.47
N ASP A 122 -3.89 0.70 3.95
CA ASP A 122 -3.54 0.92 2.55
C ASP A 122 -3.78 -0.30 1.66
N MET A 123 -3.72 -1.52 2.24
CA MET A 123 -3.86 -2.78 1.52
C MET A 123 -5.13 -3.52 1.94
N ALA A 124 -5.88 -4.01 0.95
CA ALA A 124 -6.90 -5.03 1.15
C ALA A 124 -6.40 -6.37 0.62
N PHE A 125 -6.72 -7.44 1.33
CA PHE A 125 -6.20 -8.79 1.10
C PHE A 125 -7.19 -9.84 1.59
N ASP A 126 -7.07 -11.07 1.09
CA ASP A 126 -7.91 -12.20 1.49
C ASP A 126 -7.91 -12.44 3.01
N GLY A 127 -9.10 -12.38 3.63
CA GLY A 127 -9.31 -12.44 5.07
C GLY A 127 -9.20 -11.10 5.81
N GLY A 128 -8.80 -10.03 5.13
CA GLY A 128 -8.70 -8.69 5.70
C GLY A 128 -10.08 -8.07 5.95
N VAL A 129 -10.26 -7.46 7.12
CA VAL A 129 -11.50 -6.76 7.50
C VAL A 129 -11.62 -5.43 6.74
N TRP A 130 -12.85 -5.10 6.36
CA TRP A 130 -13.21 -3.89 5.66
C TRP A 130 -14.17 -3.06 6.50
N PHE A 131 -13.65 -1.99 7.11
CA PHE A 131 -14.46 -0.96 7.74
C PHE A 131 -15.01 0.01 6.68
N GLY A 132 -16.29 0.37 6.76
CA GLY A 132 -16.97 1.18 5.73
C GLY A 132 -17.90 0.35 4.85
N ASN A 133 -18.10 0.75 3.59
CA ASN A 133 -19.08 0.12 2.69
C ASN A 133 -20.51 0.07 3.29
N GLY A 134 -20.90 1.16 3.96
CA GLY A 134 -22.16 1.26 4.69
C GLY A 134 -22.16 0.59 6.08
N ARG A 135 -21.08 -0.09 6.48
CA ARG A 135 -20.90 -0.68 7.82
C ARG A 135 -19.94 0.15 8.66
N ASN A 136 -20.52 1.07 9.43
CA ASN A 136 -19.77 2.04 10.25
C ASN A 136 -19.79 1.71 11.76
N ASN A 137 -20.42 0.61 12.15
CA ASN A 137 -20.45 0.14 13.53
C ASN A 137 -19.71 -1.19 13.66
N GLN A 138 -18.49 -1.15 14.19
CA GLN A 138 -17.64 -2.33 14.36
C GLN A 138 -18.18 -3.35 15.38
N ASP A 139 -19.08 -2.95 16.27
CA ASP A 139 -19.57 -3.79 17.37
C ASP A 139 -21.02 -4.26 17.13
N ASP A 140 -21.57 -4.07 15.93
CA ASP A 140 -22.92 -4.51 15.59
C ASP A 140 -22.94 -6.02 15.23
N PRO A 141 -23.50 -6.89 16.09
CA PRO A 141 -23.55 -8.32 15.80
C PRO A 141 -24.54 -8.67 14.67
N ASN A 142 -25.52 -7.80 14.41
CA ASN A 142 -26.53 -8.03 13.37
C ASN A 142 -26.05 -7.56 11.99
N ASN A 143 -25.06 -6.67 11.96
CA ASN A 143 -24.46 -6.14 10.74
C ASN A 143 -22.93 -6.06 10.88
N PRO A 144 -22.24 -7.21 11.04
CA PRO A 144 -20.80 -7.26 11.31
C PRO A 144 -20.01 -6.64 10.15
N LEU A 145 -18.80 -6.15 10.37
CA LEU A 145 -17.98 -5.61 9.26
C LEU A 145 -17.79 -6.63 8.13
N TYR A 146 -17.61 -6.13 6.90
CA TYR A 146 -17.26 -7.00 5.79
C TYR A 146 -15.80 -7.47 5.92
N PHE A 147 -15.46 -8.52 5.19
CA PHE A 147 -14.08 -8.93 4.97
C PHE A 147 -13.92 -9.37 3.51
N VAL A 148 -12.69 -9.31 3.01
CA VAL A 148 -12.39 -9.74 1.64
C VAL A 148 -12.32 -11.26 1.61
N SER A 149 -13.20 -11.89 0.83
CA SER A 149 -13.14 -13.33 0.55
C SER A 149 -12.75 -13.51 -0.91
N ALA A 150 -11.47 -13.74 -1.17
CA ALA A 150 -10.88 -13.77 -2.52
C ALA A 150 -10.58 -15.18 -3.04
N ARG A 151 -10.94 -16.22 -2.27
CA ARG A 151 -10.73 -17.63 -2.61
C ARG A 151 -12.01 -18.33 -3.01
N GLY A 152 -11.89 -19.31 -3.90
CA GLY A 152 -12.99 -20.20 -4.27
C GLY A 152 -14.24 -19.44 -4.73
N SER A 153 -15.37 -19.67 -4.05
CA SER A 153 -16.64 -18.98 -4.31
C SER A 153 -16.81 -17.66 -3.54
N GLY A 154 -15.73 -17.12 -2.96
CA GLY A 154 -15.75 -15.83 -2.28
C GLY A 154 -16.10 -14.68 -3.22
N PHE A 155 -16.74 -13.63 -2.71
CA PHE A 155 -17.24 -12.53 -3.54
C PHE A 155 -16.12 -11.78 -4.29
N ALA A 156 -14.92 -11.70 -3.72
CA ALA A 156 -13.77 -11.06 -4.34
C ALA A 156 -12.92 -12.03 -5.21
N ALA A 157 -13.26 -13.32 -5.24
CA ALA A 157 -12.54 -14.29 -6.07
C ALA A 157 -12.74 -13.99 -7.57
N PRO A 158 -11.78 -14.30 -8.44
CA PRO A 158 -11.93 -14.07 -9.87
C PRO A 158 -13.21 -14.74 -10.41
N SER A 159 -14.09 -13.96 -11.04
CA SER A 159 -15.31 -14.46 -11.66
C SER A 159 -15.16 -14.70 -13.16
N ASP A 160 -14.14 -14.11 -13.77
CA ASP A 160 -13.73 -14.31 -15.16
C ASP A 160 -12.24 -13.94 -15.34
N ASN A 161 -11.72 -14.14 -16.55
CA ASN A 161 -10.30 -13.93 -16.89
C ASN A 161 -9.98 -12.52 -17.42
N ILE A 162 -10.93 -11.57 -17.37
CA ILE A 162 -10.77 -10.21 -17.91
C ILE A 162 -10.83 -9.17 -16.79
N ARG A 163 -11.72 -9.37 -15.81
CA ARG A 163 -12.01 -8.47 -14.69
C ARG A 163 -11.57 -9.14 -13.40
N LEU A 164 -10.27 -9.37 -13.30
CA LEU A 164 -9.65 -9.93 -12.11
C LEU A 164 -8.62 -8.98 -11.52
N ASN A 165 -8.55 -8.99 -10.19
CA ASN A 165 -7.35 -8.58 -9.48
C ASN A 165 -6.34 -9.72 -9.61
N ILE A 166 -5.23 -9.50 -10.32
CA ILE A 166 -4.26 -10.55 -10.69
C ILE A 166 -3.27 -10.90 -9.56
N THR A 167 -3.31 -10.20 -8.42
CA THR A 167 -2.34 -10.43 -7.32
C THR A 167 -2.96 -10.91 -6.02
N GLY A 168 -4.27 -10.72 -5.83
CA GLY A 168 -4.98 -10.97 -4.58
C GLY A 168 -4.83 -9.85 -3.54
N TYR A 169 -4.40 -8.66 -3.99
CA TYR A 169 -4.24 -7.46 -3.15
C TYR A 169 -4.79 -6.22 -3.84
N TRP A 170 -5.56 -5.43 -3.12
CA TRP A 170 -6.17 -4.20 -3.60
C TRP A 170 -5.60 -2.96 -2.91
N PRO A 171 -5.46 -1.82 -3.61
CA PRO A 171 -5.00 -0.56 -3.02
C PRO A 171 -6.14 0.12 -2.25
N LYS A 172 -6.45 -0.40 -1.06
CA LYS A 172 -7.52 0.09 -0.16
C LYS A 172 -7.39 1.58 0.17
N LYS A 173 -6.17 2.12 0.22
CA LYS A 173 -5.89 3.56 0.43
C LYS A 173 -6.67 4.47 -0.52
N LEU A 174 -6.93 3.99 -1.73
CA LEU A 174 -7.59 4.76 -2.79
C LEU A 174 -9.13 4.67 -2.71
N VAL A 175 -9.68 4.15 -1.62
CA VAL A 175 -11.12 3.97 -1.43
C VAL A 175 -11.54 4.68 -0.15
N SER A 176 -12.43 5.66 -0.27
CA SER A 176 -13.03 6.29 0.90
C SER A 176 -13.85 5.25 1.66
N TYR A 177 -13.72 5.19 2.99
CA TYR A 177 -14.53 4.31 3.83
C TYR A 177 -16.05 4.57 3.68
N ALA A 178 -16.42 5.78 3.27
CA ALA A 178 -17.80 6.19 3.03
C ALA A 178 -18.35 5.73 1.66
N SER A 179 -17.49 5.29 0.74
CA SER A 179 -17.92 4.72 -0.55
C SER A 179 -18.64 3.39 -0.34
N VAL A 180 -19.68 3.15 -1.13
CA VAL A 180 -20.50 1.92 -1.05
C VAL A 180 -20.48 1.19 -2.37
N TYR A 181 -20.05 -0.07 -2.35
CA TYR A 181 -20.21 -1.04 -3.41
C TYR A 181 -21.18 -2.14 -2.98
N ASP A 182 -22.40 -2.08 -3.51
CA ASP A 182 -23.41 -3.12 -3.34
C ASP A 182 -24.13 -3.33 -4.69
N ASP A 183 -25.31 -2.72 -4.88
CA ASP A 183 -26.01 -2.71 -6.16
C ASP A 183 -25.49 -1.61 -7.10
N GLY A 184 -24.23 -1.75 -7.49
CA GLY A 184 -23.46 -0.70 -8.18
C GLY A 184 -22.57 0.08 -7.21
N PHE A 185 -21.77 0.99 -7.78
CA PHE A 185 -20.74 1.71 -7.05
C PHE A 185 -21.17 3.15 -6.79
N GLN A 186 -21.24 3.54 -5.52
CA GLN A 186 -21.55 4.88 -5.05
C GLN A 186 -20.28 5.47 -4.40
N PRO A 187 -19.48 6.25 -5.15
CA PRO A 187 -18.27 6.86 -4.62
C PRO A 187 -18.61 7.99 -3.64
N SER A 188 -17.90 8.04 -2.52
CA SER A 188 -17.71 9.28 -1.77
C SER A 188 -16.56 10.05 -2.45
N PRO A 189 -16.81 11.22 -3.04
CA PRO A 189 -15.83 11.92 -3.87
C PRO A 189 -14.70 12.51 -3.03
N PHE A 190 -13.47 12.39 -3.54
CA PHE A 190 -12.28 13.05 -3.03
C PHE A 190 -11.31 13.35 -4.19
N ARG A 191 -10.30 14.18 -3.92
CA ARG A 191 -9.25 14.54 -4.88
C ARG A 191 -7.92 13.96 -4.40
N LEU A 192 -7.13 13.40 -5.32
CA LEU A 192 -5.84 12.81 -4.93
C LEU A 192 -4.87 13.91 -4.47
N PRO A 193 -4.11 13.69 -3.37
CA PRO A 193 -3.06 14.60 -2.96
C PRO A 193 -1.91 14.56 -3.98
N LEU A 194 -1.56 15.72 -4.54
CA LEU A 194 -0.32 15.91 -5.32
C LEU A 194 0.84 16.29 -4.39
N ILE A 195 0.56 17.14 -3.40
CA ILE A 195 1.48 17.54 -2.33
C ILE A 195 0.71 17.53 -1.02
N ARG A 196 1.25 16.84 -0.01
CA ARG A 196 0.73 16.85 1.36
C ARG A 196 1.86 16.90 2.38
N LEU A 197 1.53 17.32 3.60
CA LEU A 197 2.49 17.67 4.63
C LEU A 197 3.45 16.51 5.01
N ALA A 198 2.97 15.27 5.15
CA ALA A 198 3.89 14.16 5.47
C ALA A 198 4.91 13.91 4.35
N GLY A 199 4.49 14.06 3.08
CA GLY A 199 5.38 13.96 1.94
C GLY A 199 6.47 15.04 1.94
N LEU A 200 6.15 16.26 2.38
CA LEU A 200 7.12 17.34 2.56
C LEU A 200 8.06 17.09 3.75
N TYR A 201 7.55 16.58 4.88
CA TYR A 201 8.40 16.21 6.02
C TYR A 201 9.45 15.16 5.62
N LEU A 202 9.04 14.13 4.89
CA LEU A 202 9.97 13.09 4.44
C LEU A 202 10.95 13.61 3.38
N LEU A 203 10.50 14.48 2.47
CA LEU A 203 11.38 15.10 1.48
C LEU A 203 12.43 16.00 2.16
N TYR A 204 12.04 16.76 3.16
CA TYR A 204 12.95 17.61 3.93
C TYR A 204 13.92 16.77 4.79
N ALA A 205 13.44 15.71 5.43
CA ALA A 205 14.28 14.76 6.17
C ALA A 205 15.34 14.10 5.26
N GLU A 206 14.96 13.71 4.04
CA GLU A 206 15.87 13.16 3.05
C GLU A 206 16.96 14.19 2.69
N ALA A 207 16.57 15.42 2.34
CA ALA A 207 17.53 16.49 2.02
C ALA A 207 18.50 16.77 3.17
N LEU A 208 18.00 16.86 4.41
CA LEU A 208 18.83 17.06 5.59
C LEU A 208 19.81 15.90 5.83
N ASN A 209 19.38 14.66 5.67
CA ASN A 209 20.27 13.50 5.76
C ASN A 209 21.34 13.53 4.65
N GLU A 210 20.98 13.95 3.45
CA GLU A 210 21.93 14.08 2.35
C GLU A 210 22.99 15.17 2.56
N VAL A 211 22.68 16.22 3.33
CA VAL A 211 23.65 17.27 3.64
C VAL A 211 24.47 16.91 4.88
N ASN A 212 23.82 16.54 5.98
CA ASN A 212 24.42 16.48 7.31
C ASN A 212 24.56 15.05 7.86
N GLY A 213 23.97 14.05 7.21
CA GLY A 213 23.81 12.71 7.78
C GLY A 213 22.77 12.68 8.92
N PRO A 214 22.84 11.67 9.82
CA PRO A 214 21.88 11.50 10.90
C PRO A 214 21.98 12.63 11.95
N THR A 215 20.94 13.47 12.02
CA THR A 215 20.80 14.51 13.05
C THR A 215 19.45 14.40 13.76
N ALA A 216 19.34 15.01 14.95
CA ALA A 216 18.08 15.08 15.69
C ALA A 216 16.94 15.72 14.86
N GLU A 217 17.26 16.69 14.01
CA GLU A 217 16.28 17.33 13.12
C GLU A 217 15.75 16.33 12.09
N VAL A 218 16.60 15.53 11.43
CA VAL A 218 16.17 14.48 10.49
C VAL A 218 15.19 13.52 11.17
N PHE A 219 15.55 13.02 12.36
CA PHE A 219 14.69 12.11 13.11
C PHE A 219 13.35 12.75 13.46
N SER A 220 13.33 14.03 13.85
CA SER A 220 12.08 14.71 14.23
C SER A 220 11.03 14.73 13.12
N TYR A 221 11.43 14.86 11.85
CA TYR A 221 10.50 14.89 10.72
C TYR A 221 10.03 13.49 10.31
N VAL A 222 10.92 12.51 10.33
CA VAL A 222 10.56 11.10 10.08
C VAL A 222 9.62 10.59 11.18
N ASP A 223 9.94 10.89 12.43
CA ASP A 223 9.19 10.41 13.60
C ASP A 223 7.80 11.02 13.71
N LYS A 224 7.58 12.26 13.23
CA LYS A 224 6.22 12.84 13.10
C LYS A 224 5.31 11.98 12.24
N VAL A 225 5.80 11.47 11.11
CA VAL A 225 5.04 10.59 10.21
C VAL A 225 4.78 9.23 10.86
N ARG A 226 5.82 8.66 11.47
CA ARG A 226 5.74 7.35 12.15
C ARG A 226 4.78 7.36 13.34
N GLN A 227 4.79 8.43 14.13
CA GLN A 227 3.92 8.58 15.30
C GLN A 227 2.45 8.57 14.91
N ARG A 228 2.07 9.22 13.80
CA ARG A 228 0.69 9.17 13.26
C ARG A 228 0.27 7.74 12.94
N ALA A 229 1.17 6.96 12.32
CA ALA A 229 0.95 5.54 12.05
C ALA A 229 0.97 4.65 13.32
N GLY A 230 1.18 5.22 14.50
CA GLY A 230 1.24 4.51 15.79
C GLY A 230 2.55 3.78 16.04
N LEU A 231 3.61 4.10 15.27
CA LEU A 231 4.93 3.50 15.43
C LEU A 231 5.78 4.32 16.39
N GLN A 232 6.74 3.66 17.02
CA GLN A 232 7.82 4.34 17.73
C GLN A 232 8.75 5.05 16.73
N GLY A 233 9.52 6.03 17.22
CA GLY A 233 10.53 6.70 16.42
C GLY A 233 11.59 5.74 15.87
N VAL A 234 12.31 6.16 14.84
CA VAL A 234 13.32 5.35 14.14
C VAL A 234 14.35 4.79 15.12
N GLN A 235 14.92 5.63 15.98
CA GLN A 235 15.98 5.19 16.89
C GLN A 235 15.50 4.09 17.85
N ALA A 236 14.31 4.26 18.43
CA ALA A 236 13.72 3.29 19.34
C ALA A 236 13.35 1.97 18.64
N SER A 237 12.73 2.06 17.46
CA SER A 237 12.26 0.89 16.71
C SER A 237 13.44 0.02 16.24
N TRP A 238 14.46 0.63 15.64
CA TRP A 238 15.61 -0.11 15.12
C TRP A 238 16.48 -0.67 16.24
N THR A 239 16.78 0.10 17.29
CA THR A 239 17.61 -0.36 18.41
C THR A 239 17.02 -1.61 19.07
N ASN A 240 15.70 -1.60 19.29
CA ASN A 240 15.05 -2.67 20.05
C ASN A 240 14.72 -3.90 19.20
N TYR A 241 14.34 -3.73 17.93
CA TYR A 241 13.71 -4.80 17.14
C TYR A 241 14.47 -5.19 15.86
N SER A 242 15.34 -4.33 15.31
CA SER A 242 16.08 -4.67 14.08
C SER A 242 17.24 -5.64 14.36
N LYS A 243 17.53 -6.51 13.39
CA LYS A 243 18.77 -7.29 13.27
C LYS A 243 20.00 -6.39 13.05
N SER A 244 19.78 -5.17 12.56
CA SER A 244 20.80 -4.14 12.32
C SER A 244 20.49 -2.90 13.18
N PRO A 245 20.67 -2.98 14.52
CA PRO A 245 20.16 -1.96 15.44
C PRO A 245 20.74 -0.57 15.22
N ASN A 246 21.95 -0.46 14.66
CA ASN A 246 22.62 0.82 14.40
C ASN A 246 22.47 1.30 12.94
N LYS A 247 21.59 0.70 12.12
CA LYS A 247 21.46 1.08 10.69
C LYS A 247 21.24 2.59 10.50
N PHE A 248 20.41 3.20 11.36
CA PHE A 248 20.10 4.63 11.31
C PHE A 248 21.28 5.55 11.69
N SER A 249 22.37 5.02 12.24
CA SER A 249 23.50 5.84 12.72
C SER A 249 24.46 6.27 11.61
N THR A 250 24.22 5.83 10.37
CA THR A 250 25.01 6.21 9.19
C THR A 250 24.13 6.93 8.19
N LYS A 251 24.72 7.85 7.40
CA LYS A 251 24.02 8.56 6.32
C LYS A 251 23.33 7.60 5.35
N ASP A 252 24.05 6.56 4.92
CA ASP A 252 23.54 5.60 3.95
C ASP A 252 22.43 4.72 4.54
N GLY A 253 22.61 4.25 5.78
CA GLY A 253 21.59 3.44 6.44
C GLY A 253 20.32 4.25 6.76
N LEU A 254 20.45 5.51 7.18
CA LEU A 254 19.30 6.40 7.38
C LEU A 254 18.62 6.79 6.06
N ARG A 255 19.39 6.99 4.97
CA ARG A 255 18.83 7.19 3.62
C ARG A 255 17.89 6.05 3.25
N GLN A 256 18.33 4.81 3.42
CA GLN A 256 17.52 3.63 3.09
C GLN A 256 16.26 3.53 3.96
N ILE A 257 16.33 3.92 5.24
CA ILE A 257 15.16 4.01 6.12
C ILE A 257 14.18 5.07 5.62
N ILE A 258 14.67 6.26 5.25
CA ILE A 258 13.85 7.36 4.71
C ILE A 258 13.21 6.95 3.38
N HIS A 259 13.96 6.29 2.48
CA HIS A 259 13.41 5.79 1.22
C HIS A 259 12.24 4.83 1.46
N GLN A 260 12.39 3.89 2.39
CA GLN A 260 11.33 2.95 2.73
C GLN A 260 10.13 3.63 3.39
N GLU A 261 10.36 4.54 4.35
CA GLU A 261 9.30 5.32 5.00
C GLU A 261 8.51 6.12 3.97
N ARG A 262 9.18 6.75 3.00
CA ARG A 262 8.55 7.53 1.93
C ARG A 262 7.74 6.66 0.97
N ARG A 263 8.23 5.46 0.65
CA ARG A 263 7.49 4.50 -0.19
C ARG A 263 6.25 3.93 0.49
N ILE A 264 6.30 3.71 1.80
CA ILE A 264 5.14 3.26 2.60
C ILE A 264 4.15 4.42 2.74
N GLU A 265 4.61 5.57 3.22
CA GLU A 265 3.75 6.71 3.52
C GLU A 265 3.02 7.21 2.28
N LEU A 266 3.72 7.31 1.13
CA LEU A 266 3.17 7.80 -0.14
C LEU A 266 2.75 6.65 -1.08
N CYS A 267 2.50 5.46 -0.53
CA CYS A 267 2.05 4.32 -1.32
C CYS A 267 0.75 4.66 -2.07
N PHE A 268 0.66 4.30 -3.34
CA PHE A 268 -0.48 4.58 -4.25
C PHE A 268 -0.77 6.05 -4.59
N GLU A 269 0.06 6.99 -4.13
CA GLU A 269 -0.13 8.44 -4.39
C GLU A 269 0.66 8.95 -5.62
N GLY A 270 1.09 8.05 -6.51
CA GLY A 270 1.83 8.42 -7.73
C GLY A 270 3.29 8.85 -7.52
N GLN A 271 3.82 8.76 -6.30
CA GLN A 271 5.17 9.26 -5.95
C GLN A 271 6.29 8.22 -6.12
N SER A 272 6.04 6.96 -5.73
CA SER A 272 7.07 5.91 -5.66
C SER A 272 7.85 5.72 -6.97
N GLY A 273 7.19 5.84 -8.13
CA GLY A 273 7.86 5.71 -9.43
C GLY A 273 8.90 6.81 -9.68
N TRP A 274 8.59 8.05 -9.31
CA TRP A 274 9.51 9.19 -9.45
C TRP A 274 10.66 9.12 -8.45
N ASP A 275 10.37 8.70 -7.21
CA ASP A 275 11.37 8.50 -6.18
C ASP A 275 12.39 7.42 -6.58
N LEU A 276 11.92 6.25 -6.99
CA LEU A 276 12.79 5.17 -7.44
C LEU A 276 13.62 5.57 -8.68
N ARG A 277 13.09 6.45 -9.56
CA ARG A 277 13.83 6.98 -10.71
C ARG A 277 14.98 7.88 -10.25
N ARG A 278 14.71 8.88 -9.41
CA ARG A 278 15.74 9.84 -8.95
C ARG A 278 16.78 9.19 -8.04
N TRP A 279 16.40 8.15 -7.28
CA TRP A 279 17.33 7.34 -6.49
C TRP A 279 18.13 6.34 -7.32
N LYS A 280 17.79 6.16 -8.60
CA LYS A 280 18.36 5.12 -9.47
C LYS A 280 18.14 3.69 -8.93
N GLU A 281 17.06 3.48 -8.19
CA GLU A 281 16.68 2.19 -7.61
C GLU A 281 15.60 1.47 -8.43
N LEU A 282 14.93 2.18 -9.37
CA LEU A 282 13.81 1.63 -10.14
C LEU A 282 14.19 0.37 -10.94
N GLN A 283 15.40 0.33 -11.51
CA GLN A 283 15.87 -0.84 -12.24
C GLN A 283 15.90 -2.09 -11.37
N ALA A 284 16.36 -2.00 -10.12
CA ALA A 284 16.38 -3.15 -9.21
C ALA A 284 14.97 -3.66 -8.89
N VAL A 285 14.02 -2.75 -8.73
CA VAL A 285 12.60 -3.07 -8.47
C VAL A 285 11.96 -3.71 -9.69
N LEU A 286 12.13 -3.14 -10.89
CA LEU A 286 11.48 -3.60 -12.12
C LEU A 286 12.22 -4.75 -12.83
N SER A 287 13.44 -5.09 -12.41
CA SER A 287 14.12 -6.32 -12.87
C SER A 287 13.67 -7.57 -12.11
N SER A 288 12.87 -7.41 -11.05
CA SER A 288 12.32 -8.52 -10.27
C SER A 288 10.96 -8.95 -10.83
N PRO A 289 10.65 -10.26 -10.87
CA PRO A 289 9.34 -10.74 -11.26
C PRO A 289 8.23 -10.13 -10.40
N ILE A 290 7.17 -9.65 -11.04
CA ILE A 290 5.98 -9.16 -10.34
C ILE A 290 5.11 -10.37 -10.00
N GLN A 291 4.89 -10.57 -8.70
CA GLN A 291 4.23 -11.75 -8.17
C GLN A 291 2.88 -11.44 -7.52
N GLY A 292 1.98 -12.42 -7.65
CA GLY A 292 0.64 -12.47 -7.07
C GLY A 292 0.35 -13.84 -6.45
N TRP A 293 -0.77 -13.99 -5.76
CA TRP A 293 -1.22 -15.29 -5.25
C TRP A 293 -1.77 -16.19 -6.36
N SER A 294 -1.94 -17.48 -6.05
CA SER A 294 -2.53 -18.45 -6.98
C SER A 294 -4.06 -18.43 -6.89
N LEU A 295 -4.65 -17.46 -7.59
CA LEU A 295 -6.05 -17.02 -7.38
C LEU A 295 -7.13 -18.07 -7.63
N ASN A 296 -6.84 -19.08 -8.46
CA ASN A 296 -7.82 -20.10 -8.84
C ASN A 296 -7.93 -21.25 -7.83
N ASN A 297 -7.33 -21.12 -6.63
CA ASN A 297 -7.38 -22.12 -5.58
C ASN A 297 -8.33 -21.69 -4.46
N ALA A 298 -9.21 -22.61 -4.04
CA ALA A 298 -10.08 -22.40 -2.89
C ALA A 298 -9.35 -22.62 -1.56
N ASP A 299 -8.48 -23.62 -1.49
CA ASP A 299 -7.74 -23.95 -0.27
C ASP A 299 -6.68 -22.91 0.05
N ALA A 300 -6.59 -22.50 1.33
CA ALA A 300 -5.64 -21.48 1.79
C ALA A 300 -4.20 -21.83 1.38
N ILE A 301 -3.78 -23.07 1.65
CA ILE A 301 -2.42 -23.55 1.42
C ILE A 301 -2.01 -23.53 -0.06
N ASN A 302 -2.97 -23.62 -0.97
CA ASN A 302 -2.74 -23.59 -2.41
C ASN A 302 -2.84 -22.16 -2.96
N TYR A 303 -3.77 -21.35 -2.43
CA TYR A 303 -3.93 -19.95 -2.80
C TYR A 303 -2.68 -19.12 -2.48
N TYR A 304 -2.12 -19.27 -1.28
CA TYR A 304 -0.96 -18.48 -0.80
C TYR A 304 0.40 -18.95 -1.35
N ARG A 305 0.41 -19.51 -2.55
CA ARG A 305 1.63 -19.81 -3.31
C ARG A 305 1.94 -18.64 -4.24
N PRO A 306 3.09 -17.96 -4.09
CA PRO A 306 3.48 -16.90 -5.02
C PRO A 306 3.56 -17.43 -6.45
N THR A 307 2.97 -16.69 -7.38
CA THR A 307 3.01 -16.96 -8.82
C THR A 307 3.47 -15.70 -9.54
N THR A 308 4.38 -15.88 -10.50
CA THR A 308 4.82 -14.77 -11.35
C THR A 308 3.70 -14.39 -12.31
N GLN A 309 3.26 -13.13 -12.26
CA GLN A 309 2.24 -12.58 -13.15
C GLN A 309 2.88 -12.07 -14.43
N PHE A 310 3.98 -11.31 -14.31
CA PHE A 310 4.81 -10.91 -15.44
C PHE A 310 6.22 -10.51 -14.97
N ILE A 311 7.16 -10.45 -15.91
CA ILE A 311 8.54 -10.04 -15.67
C ILE A 311 8.74 -8.74 -16.46
N PRO A 312 8.88 -7.58 -15.79
CA PRO A 312 9.15 -6.33 -16.50
C PRO A 312 10.56 -6.34 -17.09
N VAL A 313 10.72 -5.63 -18.20
CA VAL A 313 12.04 -5.33 -18.78
C VAL A 313 12.29 -3.85 -18.56
N PHE A 314 13.29 -3.53 -17.74
CA PHE A 314 13.68 -2.16 -17.46
C PHE A 314 15.21 -2.04 -17.44
N GLY A 315 15.75 -1.23 -18.34
CA GLY A 315 17.17 -0.95 -18.45
C GLY A 315 17.50 0.53 -18.25
N LEU A 316 18.77 0.87 -18.45
CA LEU A 316 19.26 2.24 -18.28
C LEU A 316 18.54 3.25 -19.18
N LYS A 317 18.17 2.86 -20.40
CA LYS A 317 17.42 3.71 -21.34
C LYS A 317 16.06 4.13 -20.79
N ASP A 318 15.41 3.27 -20.01
CA ASP A 318 14.01 3.45 -19.57
C ASP A 318 13.88 4.45 -18.41
N TYR A 319 15.00 4.96 -17.88
CA TYR A 319 15.00 6.08 -16.92
C TYR A 319 14.48 7.38 -17.55
N LEU A 320 14.67 7.56 -18.86
CA LEU A 320 14.19 8.70 -19.64
C LEU A 320 13.22 8.23 -20.72
N TRP A 321 12.16 8.99 -20.97
CA TRP A 321 11.23 8.67 -22.05
C TRP A 321 11.86 9.00 -23.42
N PRO A 322 11.64 8.18 -24.46
CA PRO A 322 12.13 8.51 -25.79
C PRO A 322 11.45 9.78 -26.31
N ILE A 323 12.24 10.64 -26.97
CA ILE A 323 11.70 11.71 -27.80
C ILE A 323 11.07 11.04 -29.04
N LYS A 324 9.88 11.48 -29.46
CA LYS A 324 9.19 10.89 -30.61
C LYS A 324 10.03 11.05 -31.87
N SER A 325 10.17 9.99 -32.67
CA SER A 325 11.03 10.00 -33.86
C SER A 325 10.68 11.11 -34.86
N TYR A 326 9.39 11.47 -34.96
CA TYR A 326 8.93 12.57 -35.81
C TYR A 326 9.54 13.92 -35.39
N ASP A 327 9.64 14.19 -34.10
CA ASP A 327 10.16 15.47 -33.60
C ASP A 327 11.65 15.63 -33.93
N LEU A 328 12.41 14.52 -33.93
CA LEU A 328 13.82 14.50 -34.34
C LEU A 328 14.01 14.80 -35.84
N VAL A 329 13.05 14.41 -36.69
CA VAL A 329 13.08 14.72 -38.12
C VAL A 329 12.71 16.19 -38.37
N VAL A 330 11.73 16.71 -37.63
CA VAL A 330 11.28 18.10 -37.76
C VAL A 330 12.32 19.10 -37.27
N ASN A 331 12.96 18.83 -36.14
CA ASN A 331 13.96 19.70 -35.55
C ASN A 331 15.32 18.98 -35.49
N PRO A 332 16.23 19.23 -36.46
CA PRO A 332 17.53 18.56 -36.50
C PRO A 332 18.46 18.94 -35.34
N ASN A 333 18.10 19.94 -34.52
CA ASN A 333 18.83 20.28 -33.29
C ASN A 333 18.41 19.43 -32.09
N LEU A 334 17.33 18.64 -32.18
CA LEU A 334 16.95 17.71 -31.11
C LEU A 334 17.85 16.48 -31.13
N VAL A 335 18.43 16.18 -29.97
CA VAL A 335 19.20 14.95 -29.75
C VAL A 335 18.35 13.99 -28.92
N GLN A 336 18.33 12.72 -29.31
CA GLN A 336 17.60 11.68 -28.59
C GLN A 336 18.16 11.49 -27.17
N ASN A 337 17.29 11.05 -26.26
CA ASN A 337 17.71 10.62 -24.93
C ASN A 337 18.68 9.43 -25.02
N PRO A 338 19.65 9.31 -24.09
CA PRO A 338 20.63 8.23 -24.12
C PRO A 338 20.00 6.84 -24.28
N TYR A 339 20.58 6.04 -25.18
CA TYR A 339 20.21 4.63 -25.44
C TYR A 339 18.83 4.39 -26.07
N TRP A 340 18.17 5.43 -26.59
CA TRP A 340 16.92 5.34 -27.37
C TRP A 340 17.10 5.55 -28.87
#